data_AF-A0A388LJK4-F1
#
_entry.id   AF-A0A388LJK4-F1
#
_cell.length_a   1.000
_cell.length_b   1.000
_cell.length_c   1.000
_cell.angle_alpha   90.00
_cell.angle_beta   90.00
_cell.angle_gamma   90.00
#
_symmetry.space_group_name_H-M   'P 1'
#
loop_
_entity.id
_entity.type
_entity.pdbx_description
1 polymer ?
#
loop_
_entity_poly.entity_id
_entity_poly.type
_entity_poly.pdbx_seq_one_letter_code
_entity_poly.pdbx_strand_id
1 'polypeptide(L)'
;MVGKGNSPLKRATGLVMLGCLVMVLCCGISVEAKCKACPWKCGACLTLYAPVCGCDGITYSNACVAHCQCIDKTTPGACVPRPTKP
;
A
#
# COMPACT_ATOMS: atom_id res chain seq x y z
N MET A 1 -0.42 -10.29 -19.79
CA MET A 1 0.83 -9.51 -19.68
C MET A 1 0.54 -8.31 -18.80
N VAL A 2 0.87 -8.35 -17.51
CA VAL A 2 0.67 -7.18 -16.64
C VAL A 2 1.64 -6.10 -17.09
N GLY A 3 1.09 -5.02 -17.64
CA GLY A 3 1.83 -3.93 -18.26
C GLY A 3 2.76 -3.23 -17.29
N LYS A 4 4.00 -2.99 -17.74
CA LYS A 4 4.90 -2.01 -17.14
C LYS A 4 4.28 -0.62 -17.31
N GLY A 5 3.56 -0.16 -16.29
CA GLY A 5 3.08 1.22 -16.20
C GLY A 5 4.11 2.09 -15.50
N ASN A 6 4.66 3.06 -16.25
CA ASN A 6 5.58 4.11 -15.81
C ASN A 6 5.35 4.57 -14.37
N SER A 7 6.35 4.37 -13.51
CA SER A 7 6.52 5.22 -12.34
C SER A 7 7.13 6.54 -12.85
N PRO A 8 6.52 7.71 -12.60
CA PRO A 8 7.12 8.96 -13.01
C PRO A 8 8.41 9.13 -12.21
N LEU A 9 9.54 9.04 -12.92
CA LEU A 9 10.70 9.90 -12.81
C LEU A 9 10.65 10.78 -11.54
N LYS A 10 11.13 10.25 -10.41
CA LYS A 10 11.36 11.04 -9.19
C LYS A 10 12.42 12.08 -9.58
N ARG A 11 11.96 13.28 -9.93
CA ARG A 11 12.79 14.42 -10.30
C ARG A 11 13.78 14.66 -9.17
N ALA A 12 15.03 14.40 -9.47
CA ALA A 12 16.16 14.81 -8.66
C ALA A 12 16.17 16.34 -8.61
N THR A 13 15.80 16.92 -7.47
CA THR A 13 16.09 18.32 -7.15
C THR A 13 16.78 18.37 -5.81
N GLY A 14 18.07 18.07 -5.82
CA GLY A 14 19.02 18.28 -4.72
C GLY A 14 19.31 19.77 -4.46
N LEU A 15 18.28 20.61 -4.39
CA LEU A 15 18.42 22.04 -4.07
C LEU A 15 17.24 22.59 -3.25
N VAL A 16 16.60 21.75 -2.43
CA VAL A 16 15.49 22.15 -1.55
C VAL A 16 16.04 22.46 -0.15
N MET A 17 16.94 23.43 -0.01
CA MET A 17 17.42 23.86 1.31
C MET A 17 17.26 25.37 1.58
N LEU A 18 16.72 26.17 0.64
CA LEU A 18 16.45 27.59 0.87
C LEU A 18 15.00 28.05 0.57
N GLY A 19 14.11 27.10 0.24
CA GLY A 19 12.71 27.37 -0.16
C GLY A 19 11.65 26.92 0.86
N CYS A 20 12.02 26.77 2.14
CA CYS A 20 11.15 26.15 3.15
C CYS A 20 9.96 27.01 3.63
N LEU A 21 9.88 28.30 3.30
CA LEU A 21 8.86 29.20 3.87
C LEU A 21 7.61 29.40 2.98
N VAL A 22 7.67 29.10 1.68
CA VAL A 22 6.54 29.36 0.74
C VAL A 22 5.66 28.13 0.52
N MET A 23 6.18 26.91 0.68
CA MET A 23 5.44 25.68 0.37
C MET A 23 4.51 25.17 1.48
N VAL A 24 4.56 25.74 2.68
CA VAL A 24 3.79 25.27 3.85
C VAL A 24 2.34 25.80 3.87
N LEU A 25 2.05 26.92 3.18
CA LEU A 25 0.75 27.61 3.30
C LEU A 25 -0.27 27.30 2.18
N CYS A 26 0.12 26.72 1.04
CA CYS A 26 -0.80 26.50 -0.09
C CYS A 26 -1.09 25.05 -0.48
N CYS A 27 -0.41 24.04 0.09
CA CYS A 27 -0.71 22.66 -0.25
C CYS A 27 -0.58 21.78 0.98
N GLY A 28 -1.74 21.26 1.43
CA GLY A 28 -1.82 20.35 2.56
C GLY A 28 -0.89 19.16 2.40
N ILE A 29 -0.34 18.70 3.50
CA ILE A 29 0.59 17.58 3.55
C ILE A 29 -0.15 16.31 3.10
N SER A 30 0.19 15.79 1.91
CA SER A 30 -0.29 14.49 1.45
C SER A 30 0.45 13.38 2.19
N VAL A 31 -0.11 12.90 3.29
CA VAL A 31 0.36 11.66 3.95
C VAL A 31 -0.16 10.46 3.17
N GLU A 32 0.64 10.00 2.21
CA GLU A 32 0.29 8.82 1.42
C GLU A 32 0.47 7.57 2.29
N ALA A 33 -0.64 7.05 2.85
CA ALA A 33 -0.67 5.80 3.59
C ALA A 33 -0.41 4.64 2.63
N LYS A 34 0.86 4.37 2.35
CA LYS A 34 1.24 3.27 1.46
C LYS A 34 1.08 1.94 2.17
N CYS A 35 0.11 1.18 1.67
CA CYS A 35 -0.24 -0.16 2.08
C CYS A 35 0.68 -1.26 1.54
N LYS A 36 1.51 -0.90 0.54
CA LYS A 36 2.24 -1.83 -0.31
C LYS A 36 3.73 -1.69 -0.04
N ALA A 37 4.36 -2.74 0.47
CA ALA A 37 5.80 -2.87 0.48
C ALA A 37 6.15 -4.33 0.24
N CYS A 38 7.11 -4.58 -0.66
CA CYS A 38 7.88 -5.82 -0.72
C CYS A 38 9.06 -5.63 -1.68
N PRO A 39 10.31 -5.77 -1.21
CA PRO A 39 11.50 -5.94 -2.03
C PRO A 39 11.79 -7.40 -2.42
N TRP A 40 10.99 -8.37 -1.96
CA TRP A 40 11.26 -9.81 -2.17
C TRP A 40 10.20 -10.56 -2.98
N LYS A 41 10.66 -11.65 -3.61
CA LYS A 41 9.81 -12.63 -4.29
C LYS A 41 9.24 -13.59 -3.26
N CYS A 42 7.92 -13.72 -3.23
CA CYS A 42 7.27 -14.66 -2.36
C CYS A 42 7.45 -16.11 -2.84
N GLY A 43 7.66 -17.04 -1.90
CA GLY A 43 7.72 -18.47 -2.16
C GLY A 43 6.33 -19.13 -2.22
N ALA A 44 6.30 -20.45 -2.05
CA ALA A 44 5.04 -21.17 -1.92
C ALA A 44 4.39 -20.88 -0.55
N CYS A 45 3.10 -20.54 -0.56
CA CYS A 45 2.29 -20.45 0.66
C CYS A 45 1.53 -21.74 0.91
N LEU A 46 1.33 -22.08 2.18
CA LEU A 46 0.38 -23.11 2.57
C LEU A 46 -1.05 -22.69 2.19
N THR A 47 -1.88 -23.67 1.84
CA THR A 47 -3.30 -23.48 1.51
C THR A 47 -4.20 -23.40 2.75
N LEU A 48 -3.63 -23.16 3.93
CA LEU A 48 -4.37 -22.97 5.17
C LEU A 48 -5.27 -21.74 5.06
N TYR A 49 -6.56 -21.92 5.37
CA TYR A 49 -7.53 -20.83 5.39
C TYR A 49 -7.53 -20.17 6.78
N ALA A 50 -6.98 -18.95 6.85
CA ALA A 50 -6.91 -18.12 8.04
C ALA A 50 -7.01 -16.65 7.60
N PRO A 51 -8.23 -16.16 7.28
CA PRO A 51 -8.40 -14.95 6.50
C PRO A 51 -7.87 -13.70 7.21
N VAL A 52 -7.33 -12.77 6.43
CA VAL A 52 -6.86 -11.47 6.90
C VAL A 52 -7.37 -10.36 6.00
N CYS A 53 -7.61 -9.18 6.56
CA CYS A 53 -8.01 -7.99 5.82
C CYS A 53 -6.77 -7.14 5.56
N GLY A 54 -6.42 -6.97 4.29
CA GLY A 54 -5.36 -6.07 3.88
C GLY A 54 -5.75 -4.60 4.10
N CYS A 55 -4.76 -3.73 4.29
CA CYS A 55 -5.05 -2.31 4.41
C CYS A 55 -5.51 -1.66 3.09
N ASP A 56 -5.44 -2.39 1.97
CA ASP A 56 -6.11 -2.09 0.71
C ASP A 56 -7.61 -2.45 0.70
N GLY A 57 -8.12 -3.02 1.79
CA GLY A 57 -9.52 -3.41 1.95
C GLY A 57 -9.86 -4.74 1.26
N ILE A 58 -8.86 -5.52 0.86
CA ILE A 58 -9.05 -6.83 0.23
C ILE A 58 -8.87 -7.94 1.27
N THR A 59 -9.78 -8.92 1.25
CA THR A 59 -9.64 -10.13 2.07
C THR A 59 -8.68 -11.10 1.39
N TYR A 60 -7.66 -11.54 2.14
CA TYR A 60 -6.71 -12.56 1.72
C TYR A 60 -6.97 -13.88 2.44
N SER A 61 -6.80 -15.01 1.76
CA SER A 61 -7.04 -16.35 2.32
C SER A 61 -6.16 -16.65 3.54
N ASN A 62 -4.95 -16.08 3.57
CA ASN A 62 -4.07 -16.06 4.73
C ASN A 62 -3.02 -14.95 4.63
N ALA A 63 -2.31 -14.71 5.74
CA ALA A 63 -1.26 -13.70 5.84
C ALA A 63 -0.10 -13.90 4.84
N CYS A 64 0.26 -15.15 4.54
CA CYS A 64 1.31 -15.44 3.55
C CYS A 64 0.88 -14.95 2.16
N VAL A 65 -0.35 -15.26 1.74
CA VAL A 65 -0.90 -14.80 0.45
C VAL A 65 -0.96 -13.27 0.40
N ALA A 66 -1.33 -12.60 1.50
CA ALA A 66 -1.33 -11.14 1.59
C ALA A 66 0.09 -10.55 1.39
N HIS A 67 1.08 -11.08 2.11
CA HIS A 67 2.48 -10.70 1.95
C HIS A 67 3.02 -10.98 0.55
N CYS A 68 2.62 -12.08 -0.08
CA CYS A 68 3.01 -12.36 -1.47
C CYS A 68 2.46 -11.36 -2.47
N GLN A 69 1.36 -10.70 -2.11
CA GLN A 69 0.82 -9.58 -2.84
C GLN A 69 1.32 -8.25 -2.29
N CYS A 70 2.46 -8.22 -1.59
CA CYS A 70 3.09 -7.04 -1.01
C CYS A 70 2.19 -6.26 -0.03
N ILE A 71 1.23 -6.92 0.61
CA ILE A 71 0.40 -6.32 1.65
C ILE A 71 0.99 -6.70 3.00
N ASP A 72 1.74 -5.74 3.56
CA ASP A 72 2.41 -5.94 4.86
C ASP A 72 1.50 -5.66 6.04
N LYS A 73 0.56 -4.71 5.87
CA LYS A 73 -0.40 -4.35 6.90
C LYS A 73 -1.68 -5.13 6.69
N THR A 74 -1.94 -6.05 7.59
CA THR A 74 -3.16 -6.85 7.63
C THR A 74 -3.76 -6.86 9.03
N THR A 75 -5.07 -7.03 9.12
CA THR A 75 -5.78 -7.31 10.37
C THR A 75 -6.38 -8.73 10.34
N PRO A 76 -6.47 -9.43 11.48
CA PRO A 76 -7.09 -10.75 11.53
C PRO A 76 -8.58 -10.71 11.12
N GLY A 77 -9.01 -11.73 10.38
CA GLY A 77 -10.39 -11.84 9.88
C GLY A 77 -10.58 -11.26 8.48
N ALA A 78 -11.71 -11.58 7.85
CA ALA A 78 -12.07 -11.01 6.56
C ALA A 78 -12.40 -9.51 6.67
N CYS A 79 -12.23 -8.76 5.57
CA CYS A 79 -12.67 -7.37 5.53
C CYS A 79 -14.18 -7.27 5.70
N VAL A 80 -14.61 -6.33 6.53
CA VAL A 80 -16.02 -5.96 6.62
C VAL A 80 -16.36 -5.01 5.48
N PRO A 81 -17.39 -5.29 4.65
CA PRO A 81 -17.86 -4.31 3.68
C PRO A 81 -18.32 -3.07 4.46
N ARG A 82 -17.97 -1.88 3.97
CA ARG A 82 -18.53 -0.67 4.56
C ARG A 82 -20.06 -0.76 4.43
N PRO A 83 -20.81 -0.53 5.51
CA PRO A 83 -22.26 -0.43 5.41
C PRO A 83 -22.56 0.71 4.44
N THR A 84 -23.12 0.38 3.28
CA THR A 84 -23.63 1.38 2.34
C THR A 84 -24.82 2.03 3.00
N LYS A 85 -24.68 3.31 3.37
CA LYS A 85 -25.81 4.11 3.80
C LYS A 85 -26.88 4.07 2.69
N PRO A 86 -28.15 3.77 3.00
CA PRO A 86 -29.25 3.81 2.03
C PRO A 86 -29.39 5.19 1.39
#